data_AF-A0A382Q488-F1
#
_entry.id   AF-A0A382Q488-F1
#
_cell.length_a   1.000
_cell.length_b   1.000
_cell.length_c   1.000
_cell.angle_alpha   90.00
_cell.angle_beta   90.00
_cell.angle_gamma   90.00
#
_symmetry.space_group_name_H-M   'P 1'
#
loop_
_entity.id
_entity.type
_entity.pdbx_description
1 polymer ?
#
loop_
_entity_poly.entity_id
_entity_poly.type
_entity_poly.pdbx_seq_one_letter_code
_entity_poly.pdbx_strand_id
1 'polypeptide(L)'
;MIAGACGSDGDDGASSSDSGSAAVATTAAPAAATTAAPAAAVADDSLPGEGVSLSMCRADWASGYIQAEIVRQILQTAGFEVSDPAEIELGPSNAFTAMADGACDFWANSWYPVHYSWFENQLSDGSLVADHVEAVPGLFQDAGVQGFLVTKSWAEDNNVSTIDQINSDEALWSQLDSDGNGKGEILGCPENWTCDDTIENQIAFGNGTTAWDNMEQTKAGYDALYAEMVDRVNNGEPGILYTWTPTAYVTVLIPGENVLWLSVENPLDASNPLGLEGGASHNQGEGFTGFDASMCTQPCQLGWEPADIQVSMRTERLDETPYLRHLFPLIKPSILD
;
A
#
# COMPACT_ATOMS: atom_id res chain seq x y z
N MET A 1 8.19 22.33 46.79
CA MET A 1 7.94 22.92 48.12
C MET A 1 6.99 24.08 47.94
N ILE A 2 5.91 24.10 48.75
CA ILE A 2 4.96 25.22 49.00
C ILE A 2 4.02 25.52 47.81
N ALA A 3 2.72 25.15 47.75
CA ALA A 3 1.59 25.07 48.70
C ALA A 3 0.96 26.42 49.09
N GLY A 4 -0.38 26.48 49.00
CA GLY A 4 -1.29 27.46 49.64
C GLY A 4 -2.09 28.30 48.63
N ALA A 5 -3.40 28.10 48.40
CA ALA A 5 -4.56 28.26 49.30
C ALA A 5 -4.70 29.72 49.80
N CYS A 6 -5.85 30.36 50.02
CA CYS A 6 -7.29 30.11 49.88
C CYS A 6 -7.98 31.42 50.33
N GLY A 7 -9.20 31.71 49.83
CA GLY A 7 -10.25 32.49 50.52
C GLY A 7 -10.07 34.02 50.61
N SER A 8 -11.09 34.82 50.87
CA SER A 8 -12.56 34.66 50.89
C SER A 8 -13.17 36.06 51.09
N ASP A 9 -14.44 36.20 50.68
CA ASP A 9 -15.51 37.03 51.25
C ASP A 9 -15.60 38.56 51.04
N GLY A 10 -16.86 39.01 50.87
CA GLY A 10 -17.37 40.33 51.25
C GLY A 10 -17.89 41.17 50.08
N ASP A 11 -19.11 41.01 49.57
CA ASP A 11 -20.43 41.46 50.08
C ASP A 11 -20.76 42.93 49.74
N ASP A 12 -22.01 43.16 49.31
CA ASP A 12 -22.77 44.42 49.06
C ASP A 12 -23.69 44.17 47.82
N GLY A 13 -25.02 44.22 47.84
CA GLY A 13 -25.98 44.80 48.77
C GLY A 13 -26.96 45.71 48.00
N ALA A 14 -28.27 45.55 48.25
CA ALA A 14 -29.44 46.37 47.84
C ALA A 14 -30.11 45.98 46.49
N SER A 15 -31.35 45.45 46.48
CA SER A 15 -32.68 46.07 46.75
C SER A 15 -33.46 46.07 45.42
N SER A 16 -34.74 45.73 45.25
CA SER A 16 -35.94 45.81 46.09
C SER A 16 -37.09 44.99 45.47
N SER A 17 -37.89 44.38 46.35
CA SER A 17 -39.37 44.17 46.33
C SER A 17 -40.13 43.93 45.01
N ASP A 18 -40.93 42.86 44.96
CA ASP A 18 -42.39 43.01 45.06
C ASP A 18 -43.09 41.70 45.52
N SER A 19 -44.36 41.86 45.85
CA SER A 19 -45.17 41.15 46.84
C SER A 19 -46.04 40.05 46.22
N GLY A 20 -46.43 39.02 46.99
CA GLY A 20 -47.47 38.09 46.51
C GLY A 20 -47.81 36.88 47.39
N SER A 21 -48.68 37.12 48.39
CA SER A 21 -49.71 36.24 48.97
C SER A 21 -49.42 34.79 49.41
N ALA A 22 -49.84 34.52 50.64
CA ALA A 22 -49.74 33.25 51.36
C ALA A 22 -50.71 32.15 50.87
N ALA A 23 -50.26 30.89 50.99
CA ALA A 23 -51.13 29.74 51.21
C ALA A 23 -50.40 28.69 52.06
N VAL A 24 -51.05 28.29 53.15
CA VAL A 24 -50.61 27.26 54.11
C VAL A 24 -50.92 25.89 53.52
N ALA A 25 -49.93 25.01 53.39
CA ALA A 25 -50.16 23.60 53.09
C ALA A 25 -49.19 22.70 53.88
N THR A 26 -49.83 21.76 54.57
CA THR A 26 -49.38 20.68 55.45
C THR A 26 -48.13 19.90 55.02
N THR A 27 -47.28 19.61 56.01
CA THR A 27 -46.13 18.71 55.97
C THR A 27 -46.51 17.26 55.61
N ALA A 28 -45.94 16.74 54.53
CA ALA A 28 -45.86 15.30 54.25
C ALA A 28 -44.37 14.90 54.10
N ALA A 29 -43.96 13.86 54.84
CA ALA A 29 -42.60 13.34 54.84
C ALA A 29 -42.26 12.69 53.47
N PRO A 30 -41.03 12.85 52.94
CA PRO A 30 -40.66 12.20 51.69
C PRO A 30 -40.46 10.69 51.92
N ALA A 31 -41.11 9.88 51.08
CA ALA A 31 -40.84 8.45 50.98
C ALA A 31 -39.43 8.24 50.41
N ALA A 32 -38.66 7.35 51.04
CA ALA A 32 -37.35 6.96 50.57
C ALA A 32 -37.47 6.26 49.20
N ALA A 33 -37.03 6.95 48.14
CA ALA A 33 -36.81 6.33 46.84
C ALA A 33 -35.62 5.37 46.95
N THR A 34 -35.88 4.07 46.91
CA THR A 34 -34.85 3.06 46.71
C THR A 34 -34.25 3.24 45.32
N THR A 35 -33.09 3.89 45.25
CA THR A 35 -32.24 3.91 44.06
C THR A 35 -31.73 2.50 43.82
N ALA A 36 -32.28 1.82 42.80
CA ALA A 36 -31.73 0.57 42.31
C ALA A 36 -30.30 0.84 41.83
N ALA A 37 -29.33 0.13 42.42
CA ALA A 37 -27.95 0.17 41.97
C ALA A 37 -27.90 -0.30 40.50
N PRO A 38 -27.11 0.35 39.62
CA PRO A 38 -26.93 -0.14 38.26
C PRO A 38 -26.35 -1.55 38.35
N ALA A 39 -26.99 -2.49 37.65
CA ALA A 39 -26.42 -3.83 37.46
C ALA A 39 -25.04 -3.64 36.82
N ALA A 40 -24.00 -4.13 37.48
CA ALA A 40 -22.67 -4.20 36.87
C ALA A 40 -22.80 -5.06 35.60
N ALA A 41 -22.51 -4.46 34.44
CA ALA A 41 -22.31 -5.23 33.22
C ALA A 41 -21.18 -6.22 33.51
N VAL A 42 -21.48 -7.51 33.36
CA VAL A 42 -20.46 -8.55 33.39
C VAL A 42 -19.56 -8.24 32.18
N ALA A 43 -18.28 -7.98 32.42
CA ALA A 43 -17.32 -7.87 31.33
C ALA A 43 -17.32 -9.23 30.62
N ASP A 44 -17.64 -9.22 29.33
CA ASP A 44 -17.46 -10.37 28.48
C ASP A 44 -15.95 -10.50 28.24
N ASP A 45 -15.32 -11.52 28.83
CA ASP A 45 -13.90 -11.81 28.66
C ASP A 45 -13.60 -12.45 27.29
N SER A 46 -14.62 -12.65 26.43
CA SER A 46 -14.41 -13.14 25.07
C SER A 46 -13.63 -12.15 24.22
N LEU A 47 -12.70 -12.69 23.44
CA LEU A 47 -11.95 -11.91 22.48
C LEU A 47 -12.85 -11.58 21.27
N PRO A 48 -12.66 -10.43 20.61
CA PRO A 48 -13.56 -9.98 19.54
C PRO A 48 -13.61 -10.92 18.32
N GLY A 49 -12.62 -11.80 18.14
CA GLY A 49 -12.58 -12.81 17.08
C GLY A 49 -12.96 -14.22 17.51
N GLU A 50 -13.35 -14.45 18.76
CA GLU A 50 -13.62 -15.80 19.27
C GLU A 50 -14.74 -16.50 18.45
N GLY A 51 -14.43 -17.69 17.93
CA GLY A 51 -15.36 -18.46 17.08
C GLY A 51 -15.46 -17.98 15.62
N VAL A 52 -14.65 -17.00 15.21
CA VAL A 52 -14.59 -16.53 13.83
C VAL A 52 -13.34 -17.08 13.16
N SER A 53 -13.53 -17.89 12.12
CA SER A 53 -12.45 -18.37 11.24
C SER A 53 -12.36 -17.49 9.99
N LEU A 54 -11.12 -17.22 9.55
CA LEU A 54 -10.79 -16.43 8.37
C LEU A 54 -9.79 -17.20 7.50
N SER A 55 -10.10 -17.35 6.22
CA SER A 55 -9.16 -17.85 5.21
C SER A 55 -8.37 -16.67 4.64
N MET A 56 -7.04 -16.79 4.54
CA MET A 56 -6.20 -15.77 3.92
C MET A 56 -5.50 -16.31 2.68
N CYS A 57 -5.33 -15.44 1.69
CA CYS A 57 -4.37 -15.62 0.61
C CYS A 57 -3.13 -14.75 0.88
N ARG A 58 -1.99 -15.15 0.30
CA ARG A 58 -0.70 -14.45 0.38
C ARG A 58 -0.19 -14.14 -1.02
N ALA A 59 0.52 -13.01 -1.15
CA ALA A 59 1.17 -12.64 -2.41
C ALA A 59 2.30 -13.62 -2.76
N ASP A 60 2.53 -13.82 -4.06
CA ASP A 60 3.54 -14.74 -4.61
C ASP A 60 4.97 -14.16 -4.67
N TRP A 61 5.20 -13.03 -3.99
CA TRP A 61 6.53 -12.46 -3.73
C TRP A 61 6.92 -12.54 -2.25
N ALA A 62 8.24 -12.49 -1.99
CA ALA A 62 8.82 -12.73 -0.68
C ALA A 62 8.32 -11.78 0.42
N SER A 63 8.25 -10.46 0.15
CA SER A 63 7.79 -9.49 1.17
C SER A 63 6.31 -9.68 1.54
N GLY A 64 5.52 -10.31 0.67
CA GLY A 64 4.15 -10.71 0.93
C GLY A 64 3.99 -11.65 2.12
N TYR A 65 4.96 -12.52 2.37
CA TYR A 65 4.94 -13.45 3.50
C TYR A 65 5.02 -12.73 4.84
N ILE A 66 5.93 -11.77 4.95
CA ILE A 66 6.13 -11.02 6.19
C ILE A 66 4.87 -10.22 6.54
N GLN A 67 4.27 -9.55 5.56
CA GLN A 67 3.06 -8.76 5.77
C GLN A 67 1.86 -9.65 6.15
N ALA A 68 1.71 -10.79 5.48
CA ALA A 68 0.69 -11.78 5.80
C ALA A 68 0.82 -12.31 7.23
N GLU A 69 2.02 -12.69 7.66
CA GLU A 69 2.25 -13.19 9.03
C GLU A 69 2.03 -12.12 10.11
N ILE A 70 2.40 -10.86 9.84
CA ILE A 70 2.12 -9.75 10.76
C ILE A 70 0.61 -9.63 10.98
N VAL A 71 -0.17 -9.58 9.89
CA VAL A 71 -1.63 -9.45 9.98
C VAL A 71 -2.24 -10.68 10.67
N ARG A 72 -1.81 -11.88 10.30
CA ARG A 72 -2.27 -13.14 10.90
C ARG A 72 -2.06 -13.18 12.41
N GLN A 73 -0.86 -12.85 12.90
CA GLN A 73 -0.57 -12.91 14.34
C GLN A 73 -1.35 -11.88 15.14
N ILE A 74 -1.60 -10.69 14.57
CA ILE A 74 -2.44 -9.66 15.20
C ILE A 74 -3.90 -10.14 15.29
N LEU A 75 -4.44 -10.72 14.22
CA LEU A 75 -5.78 -11.30 14.21
C LEU A 75 -5.89 -12.46 15.21
N GLN A 76 -4.91 -13.36 15.28
CA GLN A 76 -4.87 -14.43 16.28
C GLN A 76 -4.85 -13.90 17.72
N THR A 77 -4.13 -12.79 17.96
CA THR A 77 -4.13 -12.13 19.28
C THR A 77 -5.50 -11.56 19.62
N ALA A 78 -6.26 -11.11 18.62
CA ALA A 78 -7.65 -10.68 18.75
C ALA A 78 -8.67 -11.84 18.81
N GLY A 79 -8.21 -13.09 18.82
CA GLY A 79 -9.04 -14.30 19.01
C GLY A 79 -9.52 -14.99 17.74
N PHE A 80 -9.16 -14.49 16.55
CA PHE A 80 -9.55 -15.08 15.27
C PHE A 80 -8.75 -16.36 14.98
N GLU A 81 -9.41 -17.35 14.37
CA GLU A 81 -8.72 -18.46 13.72
C GLU A 81 -8.37 -18.06 12.28
N VAL A 82 -7.08 -17.97 11.95
CA VAL A 82 -6.63 -17.52 10.62
C VAL A 82 -5.80 -18.62 9.96
N SER A 83 -6.12 -18.97 8.72
CA SER A 83 -5.39 -19.98 7.94
C SER A 83 -3.91 -19.63 7.80
N ASP A 84 -3.07 -20.63 7.55
CA ASP A 84 -1.65 -20.39 7.34
C ASP A 84 -1.40 -19.70 5.97
N PRO A 85 -0.58 -18.64 5.90
CA PRO A 85 -0.36 -17.93 4.64
C PRO A 85 0.38 -18.77 3.59
N ALA A 86 0.95 -19.92 3.97
CA ALA A 86 1.51 -20.89 3.02
C ALA A 86 0.46 -21.76 2.30
N GLU A 87 -0.80 -21.75 2.74
CA GLU A 87 -1.86 -22.60 2.16
C GLU A 87 -2.33 -22.10 0.79
N ILE A 88 -2.44 -20.78 0.61
CA ILE A 88 -2.95 -20.14 -0.61
C ILE A 88 -2.02 -18.99 -1.01
N GLU A 89 -1.14 -19.26 -1.98
CA GLU A 89 -0.23 -18.28 -2.58
C GLU A 89 -0.72 -17.91 -3.98
N LEU A 90 -0.96 -16.62 -4.22
CA LEU A 90 -1.56 -16.10 -5.45
C LEU A 90 -0.92 -14.76 -5.84
N GLY A 91 -0.71 -14.56 -7.13
CA GLY A 91 -0.48 -13.24 -7.71
C GLY A 91 -1.75 -12.37 -7.70
N PRO A 92 -1.63 -11.05 -7.96
CA PRO A 92 -2.69 -10.06 -7.72
C PRO A 92 -4.00 -10.40 -8.46
N SER A 93 -3.92 -10.70 -9.75
CA SER A 93 -5.07 -11.04 -10.58
C SER A 93 -5.90 -12.17 -9.96
N ASN A 94 -5.24 -13.28 -9.61
CA ASN A 94 -5.92 -14.43 -9.01
C ASN A 94 -6.40 -14.15 -7.57
N ALA A 95 -5.67 -13.35 -6.79
CA ALA A 95 -6.04 -13.02 -5.42
C ALA A 95 -7.35 -12.22 -5.36
N PHE A 96 -7.52 -11.23 -6.23
CA PHE A 96 -8.75 -10.43 -6.29
C PHE A 96 -9.97 -11.26 -6.72
N THR A 97 -9.83 -12.11 -7.75
CA THR A 97 -10.89 -13.05 -8.14
C THR A 97 -11.17 -14.07 -7.04
N ALA A 98 -10.14 -14.64 -6.40
CA ALA A 98 -10.30 -15.59 -5.30
C ALA A 98 -11.03 -14.98 -4.10
N MET A 99 -10.77 -13.71 -3.77
CA MET A 99 -11.54 -13.00 -2.74
C MET A 99 -12.99 -12.80 -3.17
N ALA A 100 -13.25 -12.30 -4.39
CA ALA A 100 -14.60 -12.08 -4.86
C ALA A 100 -15.44 -13.37 -4.89
N ASP A 101 -14.84 -14.49 -5.32
CA ASP A 101 -15.48 -15.82 -5.38
C ASP A 101 -15.57 -16.53 -4.01
N GLY A 102 -14.94 -15.98 -2.96
CA GLY A 102 -14.98 -16.53 -1.60
C GLY A 102 -13.99 -17.66 -1.31
N ALA A 103 -12.94 -17.84 -2.13
CA ALA A 103 -11.89 -18.82 -1.91
C ALA A 103 -10.89 -18.40 -0.80
N CYS A 104 -10.64 -17.09 -0.63
CA CYS A 104 -10.01 -16.50 0.56
C CYS A 104 -10.84 -15.30 1.04
N ASP A 105 -10.78 -15.00 2.33
CA ASP A 105 -11.51 -13.87 2.92
C ASP A 105 -10.75 -12.55 2.76
N PHE A 106 -9.42 -12.58 2.86
CA PHE A 106 -8.60 -11.37 2.77
C PHE A 106 -7.20 -11.61 2.22
N TRP A 107 -6.59 -10.52 1.74
CA TRP A 107 -5.23 -10.46 1.25
C TRP A 107 -4.51 -9.22 1.81
N ALA A 108 -3.35 -9.40 2.42
CA ALA A 108 -2.59 -8.35 3.13
C ALA A 108 -1.46 -7.74 2.29
N ASN A 109 -1.66 -7.59 0.96
CA ASN A 109 -0.65 -7.04 0.06
C ASN A 109 -1.25 -6.36 -1.18
N SER A 110 -2.37 -5.66 -1.02
CA SER A 110 -2.93 -4.89 -2.12
C SER A 110 -2.21 -3.57 -2.26
N TRP A 111 -1.66 -3.29 -3.45
CA TRP A 111 -0.93 -2.07 -3.79
C TRP A 111 -1.84 -1.13 -4.56
N TYR A 112 -2.26 -0.02 -3.98
CA TYR A 112 -3.02 1.02 -4.68
C TYR A 112 -2.11 2.21 -5.02
N PRO A 113 -2.22 2.80 -6.23
CA PRO A 113 -3.30 2.61 -7.21
C PRO A 113 -3.12 1.39 -8.11
N VAL A 114 -1.94 0.76 -8.14
CA VAL A 114 -1.54 -0.17 -9.20
C VAL A 114 -2.47 -1.39 -9.32
N HIS A 115 -3.12 -1.83 -8.24
CA HIS A 115 -4.07 -2.93 -8.25
C HIS A 115 -5.53 -2.51 -8.52
N TYR A 116 -5.80 -1.23 -8.83
CA TYR A 116 -7.16 -0.80 -9.19
C TYR A 116 -7.69 -1.54 -10.42
N SER A 117 -6.85 -1.85 -11.40
CA SER A 117 -7.26 -2.64 -12.57
C SER A 117 -7.87 -3.98 -12.16
N TRP A 118 -7.26 -4.69 -11.20
CA TRP A 118 -7.82 -5.94 -10.66
C TRP A 118 -9.05 -5.73 -9.78
N PHE A 119 -9.11 -4.63 -9.04
CA PHE A 119 -10.27 -4.28 -8.21
C PHE A 119 -11.51 -3.91 -9.05
N GLU A 120 -11.30 -3.35 -10.23
CA GLU A 120 -12.34 -2.93 -11.17
C GLU A 120 -12.70 -4.00 -12.19
N ASN A 121 -12.05 -5.18 -12.15
CA ASN A 121 -12.33 -6.26 -13.08
C ASN A 121 -13.77 -6.76 -12.99
N GLN A 122 -14.34 -7.04 -14.17
CA GLN A 122 -15.63 -7.68 -14.30
C GLN A 122 -15.50 -9.20 -14.15
N LEU A 123 -16.36 -9.78 -13.31
CA LEU A 123 -16.50 -11.21 -13.11
C LEU A 123 -17.42 -11.84 -14.17
N SER A 124 -17.40 -13.16 -14.25
CA SER A 124 -18.18 -13.92 -15.25
C SER A 124 -19.70 -13.73 -15.15
N ASP A 125 -20.21 -13.30 -14.00
CA ASP A 125 -21.62 -13.00 -13.75
C ASP A 125 -22.01 -11.55 -14.06
N GLY A 126 -21.05 -10.71 -14.46
CA GLY A 126 -21.22 -9.31 -14.81
C GLY A 126 -21.03 -8.33 -13.65
N SER A 127 -20.87 -8.81 -12.40
CA SER A 127 -20.49 -7.96 -11.26
C SER A 127 -19.02 -7.56 -11.32
N LEU A 128 -18.62 -6.56 -10.54
CA LEU A 128 -17.21 -6.18 -10.40
C LEU A 128 -16.61 -6.83 -9.15
N VAL A 129 -15.29 -7.04 -9.14
CA VAL A 129 -14.57 -7.42 -7.91
C VAL A 129 -14.87 -6.44 -6.77
N ALA A 130 -14.92 -5.15 -7.07
CA ALA A 130 -15.27 -4.07 -6.13
C ALA A 130 -16.66 -4.20 -5.48
N ASP A 131 -17.59 -4.98 -6.06
CA ASP A 131 -18.89 -5.24 -5.46
C ASP A 131 -18.79 -6.21 -4.26
N HIS A 132 -17.71 -7.00 -4.19
CA HIS A 132 -17.52 -8.08 -3.21
C HIS A 132 -16.34 -7.87 -2.27
N VAL A 133 -15.40 -7.00 -2.64
CA VAL A 133 -14.15 -6.75 -1.92
C VAL A 133 -14.04 -5.28 -1.57
N GLU A 134 -13.62 -4.98 -0.34
CA GLU A 134 -13.27 -3.64 0.12
C GLU A 134 -11.76 -3.54 0.34
N ALA A 135 -11.19 -2.39 -0.02
CA ALA A 135 -9.88 -2.00 0.44
C ALA A 135 -10.00 -1.40 1.85
N VAL A 136 -9.28 -1.96 2.81
CA VAL A 136 -9.25 -1.49 4.20
C VAL A 136 -7.88 -0.87 4.48
N PRO A 137 -7.82 0.45 4.71
CA PRO A 137 -6.56 1.15 4.97
C PRO A 137 -5.77 0.53 6.12
N GLY A 138 -4.44 0.61 6.05
CA GLY A 138 -3.53 0.02 7.04
C GLY A 138 -2.17 -0.30 6.45
N LEU A 139 -1.38 -1.07 7.17
CA LEU A 139 -0.02 -1.48 6.82
C LEU A 139 0.88 -0.28 6.44
N PHE A 140 1.15 -0.08 5.16
CA PHE A 140 2.06 0.96 4.65
C PHE A 140 1.28 1.91 3.77
N GLN A 141 0.99 3.12 4.27
CA GLN A 141 0.21 4.12 3.54
C GLN A 141 1.15 5.16 2.98
N ASP A 142 0.98 5.53 1.70
CA ASP A 142 1.80 6.52 0.97
C ASP A 142 3.31 6.23 1.08
N ALA A 143 3.67 4.95 1.02
CA ALA A 143 5.03 4.50 1.39
C ALA A 143 5.58 3.35 0.54
N GLY A 144 4.75 2.70 -0.27
CA GLY A 144 5.22 1.72 -1.23
C GLY A 144 5.96 2.41 -2.36
N VAL A 145 7.28 2.33 -2.41
CA VAL A 145 8.05 2.94 -3.52
C VAL A 145 8.17 1.93 -4.64
N GLN A 146 8.00 2.35 -5.89
CA GLN A 146 8.24 1.55 -7.08
C GLN A 146 9.09 2.34 -8.07
N GLY A 147 9.84 1.66 -8.91
CA GLY A 147 10.74 2.33 -9.83
C GLY A 147 11.65 1.39 -10.59
N PHE A 148 12.42 1.98 -11.50
CA PHE A 148 13.54 1.34 -12.14
C PHE A 148 14.82 1.60 -11.33
N LEU A 149 15.63 0.56 -11.14
CA LEU A 149 17.02 0.67 -10.69
C LEU A 149 17.94 0.60 -11.91
N VAL A 150 19.00 1.39 -11.91
CA VAL A 150 20.06 1.36 -12.92
C VAL A 150 21.42 1.08 -12.28
N THR A 151 22.31 0.35 -12.96
CA THR A 151 23.70 0.15 -12.51
C THR A 151 24.38 1.52 -12.30
N LYS A 152 24.79 1.81 -11.06
CA LYS A 152 25.28 3.15 -10.69
C LYS A 152 26.55 3.53 -11.44
N SER A 153 27.54 2.65 -11.49
CA SER A 153 28.83 2.93 -12.14
C SER A 153 28.64 3.29 -13.61
N TRP A 154 27.81 2.53 -14.32
CA TRP A 154 27.51 2.79 -15.72
C TRP A 154 26.71 4.08 -15.91
N ALA A 155 25.72 4.34 -15.06
CA ALA A 155 24.92 5.56 -15.13
C ALA A 155 25.78 6.82 -14.91
N GLU A 156 26.69 6.80 -13.93
CA GLU A 156 27.60 7.91 -13.65
C GLU A 156 28.62 8.13 -14.78
N ASP A 157 29.23 7.06 -15.32
CA ASP A 157 30.20 7.15 -16.42
C ASP A 157 29.58 7.74 -17.70
N ASN A 158 28.29 7.48 -17.92
CA ASN A 158 27.55 7.93 -19.10
C ASN A 158 26.70 9.19 -18.86
N ASN A 159 26.70 9.75 -17.66
CA ASN A 159 25.85 10.89 -17.25
C ASN A 159 24.35 10.63 -17.55
N VAL A 160 23.86 9.44 -17.19
CA VAL A 160 22.47 9.04 -17.35
C VAL A 160 21.59 9.77 -16.33
N SER A 161 20.54 10.41 -16.84
CA SER A 161 19.53 11.12 -16.05
C SER A 161 18.18 10.43 -16.10
N THR A 162 17.72 10.04 -17.29
CA THR A 162 16.39 9.43 -17.46
C THR A 162 16.44 8.21 -18.38
N ILE A 163 15.45 7.32 -18.26
CA ILE A 163 15.26 6.25 -19.24
C ILE A 163 14.94 6.80 -20.64
N ASP A 164 14.27 7.96 -20.73
CA ASP A 164 14.00 8.67 -21.99
C ASP A 164 15.29 9.06 -22.72
N GLN A 165 16.30 9.52 -21.98
CA GLN A 165 17.65 9.79 -22.51
C GLN A 165 18.26 8.50 -23.06
N ILE A 166 18.21 7.40 -22.30
CA ILE A 166 18.73 6.10 -22.72
C ILE A 166 18.07 5.67 -24.04
N ASN A 167 16.74 5.72 -24.10
CA ASN A 167 15.97 5.38 -25.29
C ASN A 167 16.35 6.26 -26.51
N SER A 168 16.61 7.56 -26.30
CA SER A 168 16.93 8.48 -27.40
C SER A 168 18.34 8.35 -27.97
N ASP A 169 19.27 7.75 -27.22
CA ASP A 169 20.69 7.65 -27.57
C ASP A 169 21.09 6.20 -27.87
N GLU A 170 21.36 5.90 -29.13
CA GLU A 170 21.86 4.58 -29.57
C GLU A 170 23.12 4.16 -28.85
N ALA A 171 23.99 5.09 -28.46
CA ALA A 171 25.17 4.75 -27.69
C ALA A 171 24.84 4.24 -26.29
N LEU A 172 23.63 4.49 -25.76
CA LEU A 172 23.19 4.03 -24.45
C LEU A 172 22.32 2.78 -24.54
N TRP A 173 21.18 2.83 -25.27
CA TRP A 173 20.25 1.70 -25.28
C TRP A 173 20.86 0.44 -25.91
N SER A 174 21.77 0.58 -26.90
CA SER A 174 22.40 -0.59 -27.53
C SER A 174 23.34 -1.35 -26.61
N GLN A 175 23.79 -0.74 -25.50
CA GLN A 175 24.57 -1.45 -24.49
C GLN A 175 23.69 -2.34 -23.59
N LEU A 176 22.38 -2.09 -23.58
CA LEU A 176 21.37 -2.86 -22.85
C LEU A 176 20.73 -3.96 -23.72
N ASP A 177 21.12 -4.09 -25.00
CA ASP A 177 20.63 -5.10 -25.94
C ASP A 177 21.53 -6.36 -25.84
N SER A 178 21.16 -7.32 -25.00
CA SER A 178 21.96 -8.52 -24.75
C SER A 178 21.70 -9.64 -25.76
N ASP A 179 20.51 -9.68 -26.38
CA ASP A 179 20.12 -10.68 -27.36
C ASP A 179 20.38 -10.28 -28.82
N GLY A 180 20.71 -9.00 -29.06
CA GLY A 180 21.04 -8.43 -30.36
C GLY A 180 19.83 -8.17 -31.25
N ASN A 181 18.63 -8.04 -30.68
CA ASN A 181 17.40 -7.81 -31.44
C ASN A 181 17.19 -6.34 -31.83
N GLY A 182 18.06 -5.44 -31.36
CA GLY A 182 18.00 -4.00 -31.63
C GLY A 182 17.19 -3.21 -30.61
N LYS A 183 16.95 -3.74 -29.41
CA LYS A 183 16.28 -3.05 -28.30
C LYS A 183 17.01 -3.24 -26.97
N GLY A 184 17.09 -2.17 -26.20
CA GLY A 184 17.60 -2.22 -24.83
C GLY A 184 16.61 -2.87 -23.87
N GLU A 185 17.11 -3.72 -22.98
CA GLU A 185 16.29 -4.51 -22.07
C GLU A 185 16.03 -3.79 -20.74
N ILE A 186 14.78 -3.83 -20.31
CA ILE A 186 14.32 -3.53 -18.96
C ILE A 186 13.97 -4.86 -18.31
N LEU A 187 14.72 -5.28 -17.30
CA LEU A 187 14.40 -6.46 -16.50
C LEU A 187 13.13 -6.16 -15.68
N GLY A 188 11.99 -6.63 -16.14
CA GLY A 188 10.68 -6.17 -15.68
C GLY A 188 10.00 -7.11 -14.70
N CYS A 189 8.75 -7.43 -14.99
CA CYS A 189 7.89 -8.26 -14.15
C CYS A 189 7.44 -9.58 -14.81
N PRO A 190 7.05 -10.58 -14.00
CA PRO A 190 6.24 -11.70 -14.46
C PRO A 190 4.91 -11.22 -15.08
N GLU A 191 4.45 -11.88 -16.14
CA GLU A 191 3.24 -11.49 -16.91
C GLU A 191 1.95 -11.43 -16.08
N ASN A 192 1.89 -12.11 -14.94
CA ASN A 192 0.71 -12.13 -14.08
C ASN A 192 0.70 -11.05 -13.00
N TRP A 193 1.66 -10.12 -13.02
CA TRP A 193 1.76 -9.00 -12.08
C TRP A 193 1.42 -7.68 -12.79
N THR A 194 0.78 -6.75 -12.08
CA THR A 194 0.36 -5.49 -12.70
C THR A 194 1.52 -4.60 -13.16
N CYS A 195 2.70 -4.76 -12.56
CA CYS A 195 3.88 -4.02 -12.99
C CYS A 195 4.28 -4.38 -14.42
N ASP A 196 3.97 -5.59 -14.91
CA ASP A 196 4.14 -5.94 -16.33
C ASP A 196 3.35 -4.98 -17.23
N ASP A 197 2.03 -4.95 -17.06
CA ASP A 197 1.14 -4.10 -17.84
C ASP A 197 1.45 -2.60 -17.67
N THR A 198 1.92 -2.20 -16.49
CA THR A 198 2.32 -0.81 -16.23
C THR A 198 3.59 -0.44 -16.99
N ILE A 199 4.60 -1.32 -16.99
CA ILE A 199 5.86 -1.10 -17.72
C ILE A 199 5.61 -1.10 -19.23
N GLU A 200 4.80 -2.02 -19.75
CA GLU A 200 4.42 -2.02 -21.17
C GLU A 200 3.71 -0.72 -21.58
N ASN A 201 2.79 -0.22 -20.74
CA ASN A 201 2.16 1.08 -20.99
C ASN A 201 3.16 2.23 -20.89
N GLN A 202 4.08 2.22 -19.93
CA GLN A 202 5.15 3.22 -19.83
C GLN A 202 6.05 3.20 -21.08
N ILE A 203 6.42 2.04 -21.62
CA ILE A 203 7.20 1.93 -22.86
C ILE A 203 6.42 2.54 -24.04
N ALA A 204 5.14 2.19 -24.19
CA ALA A 204 4.30 2.71 -25.27
C ALA A 204 3.98 4.21 -25.13
N PHE A 205 3.92 4.72 -23.89
CA PHE A 205 3.68 6.12 -23.58
C PHE A 205 4.95 6.99 -23.72
N GLY A 206 6.07 6.46 -23.23
CA GLY A 206 7.34 7.15 -23.03
C GLY A 206 7.20 8.43 -22.21
N ASN A 207 7.42 9.59 -22.82
CA ASN A 207 7.21 10.90 -22.18
C ASN A 207 5.88 11.57 -22.58
N GLY A 208 4.93 10.83 -23.16
CA GLY A 208 3.65 11.33 -23.65
C GLY A 208 3.71 12.02 -25.02
N THR A 209 4.90 12.21 -25.57
CA THR A 209 5.11 12.66 -26.97
C THR A 209 5.94 11.66 -27.77
N THR A 210 6.92 11.03 -27.13
CA THR A 210 7.83 10.06 -27.75
C THR A 210 7.82 8.78 -26.91
N ALA A 211 7.47 7.66 -27.54
CA ALA A 211 7.52 6.33 -26.92
C ALA A 211 8.95 5.85 -26.71
N TRP A 212 9.15 4.86 -25.83
CA TRP A 212 10.44 4.19 -25.64
C TRP A 212 10.66 3.07 -26.67
N ASP A 213 10.54 3.38 -27.96
CA ASP A 213 10.54 2.39 -29.05
C ASP A 213 11.83 1.55 -29.15
N ASN A 214 12.96 2.06 -28.63
CA ASN A 214 14.25 1.36 -28.59
C ASN A 214 14.44 0.53 -27.31
N MET A 215 13.43 0.48 -26.44
CA MET A 215 13.44 -0.31 -25.23
C MET A 215 12.40 -1.44 -25.32
N GLU A 216 12.58 -2.47 -24.52
CA GLU A 216 11.58 -3.50 -24.27
C GLU A 216 11.72 -4.08 -22.87
N GLN A 217 10.66 -4.75 -22.42
CA GLN A 217 10.66 -5.44 -21.16
C GLN A 217 11.03 -6.91 -21.32
N THR A 218 12.00 -7.38 -20.54
CA THR A 218 12.28 -8.80 -20.36
C THR A 218 11.38 -9.36 -19.27
N LYS A 219 10.56 -10.35 -19.63
CA LYS A 219 9.61 -11.02 -18.72
C LYS A 219 10.10 -12.42 -18.37
N ALA A 220 10.32 -12.67 -17.09
CA ALA A 220 10.68 -13.98 -16.56
C ALA A 220 10.32 -14.05 -15.06
N GLY A 221 10.65 -15.15 -14.39
CA GLY A 221 10.53 -15.22 -12.93
C GLY A 221 11.40 -14.12 -12.28
N TYR A 222 10.80 -13.33 -11.39
CA TYR A 222 11.44 -12.12 -10.84
C TYR A 222 12.80 -12.40 -10.18
N ASP A 223 12.94 -13.51 -9.43
CA ASP A 223 14.22 -13.89 -8.81
C ASP A 223 15.33 -14.13 -9.83
N ALA A 224 15.00 -14.60 -11.05
CA ALA A 224 15.98 -14.81 -12.10
C ALA A 224 16.43 -13.48 -12.71
N LEU A 225 15.48 -12.57 -12.99
CA LEU A 225 15.77 -11.21 -13.47
C LEU A 225 16.59 -10.42 -12.45
N TYR A 226 16.25 -10.54 -11.17
CA TYR A 226 17.01 -9.94 -10.08
C TYR A 226 18.43 -10.49 -9.98
N ALA A 227 18.60 -11.82 -10.06
CA ALA A 227 19.93 -12.44 -10.05
C ALA A 227 20.80 -11.96 -11.23
N GLU A 228 20.21 -11.84 -12.41
CA GLU A 228 20.87 -11.27 -13.58
C GLU A 228 21.30 -9.82 -13.35
N MET A 229 20.42 -8.98 -12.79
CA MET A 229 20.77 -7.60 -12.45
C MET A 229 21.93 -7.53 -11.46
N VAL A 230 21.95 -8.41 -10.44
CA VAL A 230 23.06 -8.50 -9.49
C VAL A 230 24.38 -8.84 -10.20
N ASP A 231 24.36 -9.78 -11.14
CA ASP A 231 25.55 -10.12 -11.93
C ASP A 231 26.01 -8.94 -12.80
N ARG A 232 25.09 -8.25 -13.49
CA ARG A 232 25.39 -7.04 -14.29
C ARG A 232 26.04 -5.97 -13.42
N VAL A 233 25.45 -5.66 -12.26
CA VAL A 233 25.98 -4.66 -11.31
C VAL A 233 27.37 -5.05 -10.78
N ASN A 234 27.59 -6.32 -10.43
CA ASN A 234 28.89 -6.81 -9.97
C ASN A 234 29.99 -6.71 -11.04
N ASN A 235 29.62 -6.82 -12.32
CA ASN A 235 30.53 -6.68 -13.45
C ASN A 235 30.69 -5.23 -13.94
N GLY A 236 29.93 -4.28 -13.38
CA GLY A 236 29.87 -2.90 -13.85
C GLY A 236 29.16 -2.76 -15.21
N GLU A 237 28.39 -3.75 -15.60
CA GLU A 237 27.63 -3.81 -16.86
C GLU A 237 26.32 -3.01 -16.76
N PRO A 238 25.84 -2.44 -17.87
CA PRO A 238 24.56 -1.74 -17.90
C PRO A 238 23.40 -2.69 -17.58
N GLY A 239 22.51 -2.24 -16.71
CA GLY A 239 21.29 -2.95 -16.38
C GLY A 239 20.23 -1.99 -15.90
N ILE A 240 18.98 -2.28 -16.25
CA ILE A 240 17.78 -1.63 -15.74
C ILE A 240 16.87 -2.72 -15.18
N LEU A 241 16.44 -2.60 -13.92
CA LEU A 241 15.55 -3.56 -13.26
C LEU A 241 14.40 -2.83 -12.59
N TYR A 242 13.16 -3.27 -12.82
CA TYR A 242 12.03 -2.83 -11.99
C TYR A 242 12.12 -3.43 -10.58
N THR A 243 11.89 -2.61 -9.55
CA THR A 243 11.75 -3.10 -8.17
C THR A 243 10.80 -2.23 -7.35
N TRP A 244 10.60 -2.63 -6.10
CA TRP A 244 9.73 -1.94 -5.14
C TRP A 244 10.32 -1.92 -3.73
N THR A 245 9.83 -1.06 -2.84
CA THR A 245 10.06 -1.14 -1.40
C THR A 245 8.72 -1.10 -0.67
N PRO A 246 8.55 -1.88 0.42
CA PRO A 246 9.57 -2.69 1.10
C PRO A 246 9.85 -4.03 0.41
N THR A 247 11.14 -4.33 0.23
CA THR A 247 11.63 -5.61 -0.29
C THR A 247 13.02 -5.94 0.26
N ALA A 248 13.42 -7.21 0.22
CA ALA A 248 14.77 -7.62 0.60
C ALA A 248 15.80 -7.39 -0.52
N TYR A 249 15.36 -7.29 -1.79
CA TYR A 249 16.24 -7.09 -2.94
C TYR A 249 17.10 -5.82 -2.83
N VAL A 250 16.57 -4.74 -2.25
CA VAL A 250 17.30 -3.48 -2.04
C VAL A 250 18.37 -3.53 -0.95
N THR A 251 18.54 -4.67 -0.27
CA THR A 251 19.65 -4.91 0.67
C THR A 251 20.92 -5.40 -0.03
N VAL A 252 20.82 -5.79 -1.31
CA VAL A 252 21.95 -6.22 -2.15
C VAL A 252 22.13 -5.25 -3.30
N LEU A 253 21.05 -4.88 -3.99
CA LEU A 253 21.01 -3.77 -4.94
C LEU A 253 20.69 -2.50 -4.16
N ILE A 254 21.69 -1.94 -3.50
CA ILE A 254 21.57 -0.84 -2.53
C ILE A 254 21.58 0.51 -3.30
N PRO A 255 20.45 1.25 -3.32
CA PRO A 255 20.41 2.57 -3.93
C PRO A 255 21.43 3.52 -3.31
N GLY A 256 22.20 4.17 -4.16
CA GLY A 256 23.28 5.07 -3.80
C GLY A 256 24.62 4.42 -3.47
N GLU A 257 24.69 3.08 -3.39
CA GLU A 257 25.97 2.37 -3.30
C GLU A 257 26.35 1.72 -4.64
N ASN A 258 25.51 0.83 -5.18
CA ASN A 258 25.81 0.07 -6.41
C ASN A 258 24.74 0.22 -7.51
N VAL A 259 23.56 0.73 -7.16
CA VAL A 259 22.49 1.11 -8.10
C VAL A 259 21.98 2.52 -7.79
N LEU A 260 21.26 3.12 -8.72
CA LEU A 260 20.48 4.34 -8.52
C LEU A 260 19.03 4.08 -8.91
N TRP A 261 18.09 4.75 -8.26
CA TRP A 261 16.76 4.91 -8.83
C TRP A 261 16.85 5.74 -10.11
N LEU A 262 16.34 5.21 -11.21
CA LEU A 262 16.35 5.83 -12.53
C LEU A 262 15.08 6.64 -12.73
N SER A 263 15.26 7.92 -13.03
CA SER A 263 14.17 8.85 -13.31
C SER A 263 13.54 8.57 -14.68
N VAL A 264 12.27 8.93 -14.82
CA VAL A 264 11.55 9.11 -16.09
C VAL A 264 11.30 10.61 -16.31
N GLU A 265 11.06 11.04 -17.55
CA GLU A 265 10.72 12.44 -17.85
C GLU A 265 9.29 12.79 -17.44
N ASN A 266 8.33 11.91 -17.70
CA ASN A 266 6.92 12.10 -17.34
C ASN A 266 6.32 10.79 -16.79
N PRO A 267 5.51 10.86 -15.73
CA PRO A 267 4.74 9.70 -15.27
C PRO A 267 3.66 9.32 -16.29
N LEU A 268 3.32 8.03 -16.33
CA LEU A 268 2.28 7.48 -17.19
C LEU A 268 0.93 8.15 -16.92
N ASP A 269 0.28 8.70 -17.93
CA ASP A 269 -1.06 9.27 -17.80
C ASP A 269 -2.17 8.22 -18.01
N ALA A 270 -3.43 8.64 -17.95
CA ALA A 270 -4.59 7.76 -18.16
C ALA A 270 -4.89 7.48 -19.65
N SER A 271 -3.96 7.73 -20.59
CA SER A 271 -4.19 7.54 -22.02
C SER A 271 -4.38 6.08 -22.42
N ASN A 272 -3.86 5.13 -21.63
CA ASN A 272 -3.91 3.69 -21.89
C ASN A 272 -3.49 3.38 -23.35
N PRO A 273 -2.23 3.67 -23.73
CA PRO A 273 -1.80 3.64 -25.13
C PRO A 273 -1.92 2.26 -25.77
N LEU A 274 -1.91 1.19 -24.97
CA LEU A 274 -2.06 -0.19 -25.43
C LEU A 274 -3.53 -0.66 -25.45
N GLY A 275 -4.47 0.11 -24.93
CA GLY A 275 -5.88 -0.24 -24.87
C GLY A 275 -6.16 -1.48 -23.99
N LEU A 276 -5.35 -1.70 -22.95
CA LEU A 276 -5.53 -2.83 -22.03
C LEU A 276 -6.82 -2.66 -21.23
N GLU A 277 -7.46 -3.77 -20.88
CA GLU A 277 -8.56 -3.77 -19.91
C GLU A 277 -8.06 -3.28 -18.55
N GLY A 278 -8.78 -2.34 -17.93
CA GLY A 278 -8.32 -1.68 -16.70
C GLY A 278 -7.09 -0.76 -16.87
N GLY A 279 -6.54 -0.61 -18.08
CA GLY A 279 -5.27 0.09 -18.30
C GLY A 279 -5.30 1.61 -18.04
N ALA A 280 -6.49 2.22 -18.00
CA ALA A 280 -6.64 3.61 -17.58
C ALA A 280 -6.25 3.81 -16.10
N SER A 281 -6.41 2.77 -15.27
CA SER A 281 -6.10 2.76 -13.84
C SER A 281 -4.61 2.51 -13.56
N HIS A 282 -3.78 2.35 -14.61
CA HIS A 282 -2.31 2.30 -14.49
C HIS A 282 -1.67 3.68 -14.43
N ASN A 283 -2.45 4.76 -14.58
CA ASN A 283 -1.93 6.13 -14.49
C ASN A 283 -1.16 6.34 -13.19
N GLN A 284 -0.07 7.10 -13.27
CA GLN A 284 0.83 7.39 -12.16
C GLN A 284 0.88 8.90 -11.90
N GLY A 285 1.02 9.28 -10.64
CA GLY A 285 1.23 10.64 -10.19
C GLY A 285 2.71 11.02 -10.03
N GLU A 286 2.97 12.05 -9.23
CA GLU A 286 4.32 12.39 -8.83
C GLU A 286 4.91 11.25 -7.97
N GLY A 287 6.12 10.81 -8.33
CA GLY A 287 6.80 9.77 -7.56
C GLY A 287 7.35 10.22 -6.21
N PHE A 288 7.84 9.25 -5.46
CA PHE A 288 8.41 9.45 -4.12
C PHE A 288 9.57 10.46 -4.13
N THR A 289 9.47 11.52 -3.33
CA THR A 289 10.44 12.63 -3.30
C THR A 289 11.44 12.56 -2.15
N GLY A 290 11.45 11.46 -1.38
CA GLY A 290 12.32 11.31 -0.22
C GLY A 290 13.77 10.96 -0.53
N PHE A 291 14.11 10.66 -1.79
CA PHE A 291 15.49 10.35 -2.19
C PHE A 291 16.26 11.62 -2.58
N ASP A 292 17.52 11.67 -2.17
CA ASP A 292 18.45 12.69 -2.65
C ASP A 292 19.20 12.24 -3.91
N ALA A 293 20.02 13.13 -4.47
CA ALA A 293 20.80 12.87 -5.67
C ALA A 293 21.86 11.77 -5.52
N SER A 294 22.13 11.30 -4.30
CA SER A 294 23.03 10.16 -4.09
C SER A 294 22.34 8.83 -4.37
N MET A 295 21.00 8.75 -4.23
CA MET A 295 20.23 7.53 -4.41
C MET A 295 19.45 7.49 -5.73
N CYS A 296 19.33 8.61 -6.42
CA CYS A 296 18.40 8.79 -7.52
C CYS A 296 18.95 9.72 -8.61
N THR A 297 18.85 9.31 -9.87
CA THR A 297 19.19 10.18 -11.00
C THR A 297 18.24 11.38 -11.03
N GLN A 298 18.72 12.54 -11.48
CA GLN A 298 17.92 13.78 -11.43
C GLN A 298 17.03 13.90 -12.67
N PRO A 299 15.76 14.34 -12.54
CA PRO A 299 15.17 15.09 -11.41
C PRO A 299 14.61 14.24 -10.25
N CYS A 300 14.82 12.93 -10.25
CA CYS A 300 14.25 11.97 -9.31
C CYS A 300 12.72 11.87 -9.38
N GLN A 301 12.21 11.78 -10.62
CA GLN A 301 10.84 11.38 -10.90
C GLN A 301 10.84 9.88 -11.19
N LEU A 302 10.42 9.04 -10.24
CA LEU A 302 10.50 7.58 -10.39
C LEU A 302 9.56 7.04 -11.47
N GLY A 303 8.45 7.73 -11.76
CA GLY A 303 7.45 7.27 -12.73
C GLY A 303 6.33 6.42 -12.11
N TRP A 304 6.34 6.23 -10.80
CA TRP A 304 5.28 5.62 -10.01
C TRP A 304 4.95 6.47 -8.80
N GLU A 305 3.67 6.67 -8.53
CA GLU A 305 3.25 7.31 -7.29
C GLU A 305 3.51 6.38 -6.09
N PRO A 306 3.80 6.93 -4.90
CA PRO A 306 3.90 6.13 -3.69
C PRO A 306 2.60 5.37 -3.45
N ALA A 307 2.72 4.07 -3.26
CA ALA A 307 1.58 3.19 -3.13
C ALA A 307 1.12 3.06 -1.67
N ASP A 308 -0.19 2.87 -1.51
CA ASP A 308 -0.78 2.28 -0.33
C ASP A 308 -0.68 0.76 -0.44
N ILE A 309 0.05 0.13 0.46
CA ILE A 309 0.06 -1.32 0.66
C ILE A 309 -0.88 -1.60 1.82
N GLN A 310 -1.97 -2.30 1.56
CA GLN A 310 -3.05 -2.48 2.53
C GLN A 310 -3.79 -3.80 2.39
N VAL A 311 -4.75 -4.03 3.28
CA VAL A 311 -5.59 -5.22 3.26
C VAL A 311 -6.74 -5.00 2.27
N SER A 312 -6.95 -5.96 1.36
CA SER A 312 -8.24 -6.12 0.69
C SER A 312 -8.97 -7.28 1.34
N MET A 313 -10.27 -7.12 1.60
CA MET A 313 -11.07 -8.13 2.28
C MET A 313 -12.49 -8.17 1.72
N ARG A 314 -13.09 -9.36 1.73
CA ARG A 314 -14.49 -9.56 1.36
C ARG A 314 -15.43 -8.69 2.21
N THR A 315 -16.26 -7.89 1.54
CA THR A 315 -17.27 -6.99 2.14
C THR A 315 -18.18 -7.73 3.12
N GLU A 316 -18.67 -8.90 2.71
CA GLU A 316 -19.54 -9.75 3.54
C GLU A 316 -18.88 -10.10 4.89
N ARG A 317 -17.59 -10.47 4.88
CA ARG A 317 -16.85 -10.83 6.09
C ARG A 317 -16.61 -9.63 6.99
N LEU A 318 -16.38 -8.45 6.40
CA LEU A 318 -16.28 -7.20 7.15
C LEU A 318 -17.63 -6.81 7.79
N ASP A 319 -18.75 -7.10 7.15
CA ASP A 319 -20.10 -6.85 7.66
C ASP A 319 -20.49 -7.80 8.80
N GLU A 320 -20.12 -9.08 8.67
CA GLU A 320 -20.27 -10.07 9.74
C GLU A 320 -19.42 -9.72 10.97
N THR A 321 -18.22 -9.16 10.74
CA THR A 321 -17.28 -8.79 11.81
C THR A 321 -16.83 -7.33 11.70
N PRO A 322 -17.69 -6.35 12.08
CA PRO A 322 -17.37 -4.93 11.95
C PRO A 322 -16.11 -4.47 12.70
N TYR A 323 -15.69 -5.24 13.72
CA TYR A 323 -14.42 -5.01 14.42
C TYR A 323 -13.20 -4.98 13.49
N LEU A 324 -13.20 -5.77 12.42
CA LEU A 324 -12.08 -5.82 11.47
C LEU A 324 -11.86 -4.49 10.73
N ARG A 325 -12.94 -3.74 10.43
CA ARG A 325 -12.84 -2.38 9.86
C ARG A 325 -12.16 -1.39 10.80
N HIS A 326 -12.12 -1.69 12.10
CA HIS A 326 -11.39 -0.88 13.08
C HIS A 326 -9.98 -1.41 13.35
N LEU A 327 -9.77 -2.73 13.30
CA LEU A 327 -8.48 -3.32 13.60
C LEU A 327 -7.46 -3.10 12.48
N PHE A 328 -7.79 -3.37 11.21
CA PHE A 328 -6.81 -3.26 10.12
C PHE A 328 -6.16 -1.86 10.00
N PRO A 329 -6.90 -0.74 10.13
CA PRO A 329 -6.29 0.58 10.11
C PRO A 329 -5.31 0.87 11.25
N LEU A 330 -5.31 0.06 12.31
CA LEU A 330 -4.37 0.18 13.43
C LEU A 330 -3.09 -0.65 13.22
N ILE A 331 -3.10 -1.59 12.27
CA ILE A 331 -1.92 -2.38 11.92
C ILE A 331 -1.03 -1.50 11.05
N LYS A 332 -0.05 -0.81 11.66
CA LYS A 332 0.88 0.06 10.95
C LYS A 332 2.32 -0.30 11.34
N PRO A 333 2.93 -1.31 10.67
CA PRO A 333 4.35 -1.61 10.88
C PRO A 333 5.17 -0.37 10.53
N SER A 334 6.20 -0.09 11.32
CA SER A 334 7.15 0.98 10.98
C SER A 334 7.90 0.60 9.71
N ILE A 335 7.87 1.52 8.74
CA ILE A 335 8.87 1.59 7.68
C ILE A 335 10.07 2.19 8.39
N LEU A 336 11.12 1.41 8.58
CA LEU A 336 12.22 1.68 9.52
C LEU A 336 12.71 3.14 9.54
N ASP A 337 12.98 3.64 10.76
CA ASP A 337 13.92 4.74 11.04
C ASP A 337 15.38 4.33 10.73
#